data_AF-A0A6P0T2Y4-F1
#
_entry.id   AF-A0A6P0T2Y4-F1
#
_cell.length_a   1.000
_cell.length_b   1.000
_cell.length_c   1.000
_cell.angle_alpha   90.00
_cell.angle_beta   90.00
_cell.angle_gamma   90.00
#
_symmetry.space_group_name_H-M   'P 1'
#
loop_
_entity.id
_entity.type
_entity.pdbx_description
1 polymer ?
#
loop_
_entity_poly.entity_id
_entity_poly.type
_entity_poly.pdbx_seq_one_letter_code
_entity_poly.pdbx_strand_id
1 'polypeptide(L)'
;MVDFRLQNKLTDPQKFQEWLGANGMDYETFHTQVSAGFKLKKLKEAIALPKLQEHFIERKVFLDRVVLSRIIVKEQDVADELKTQIAEGSATFEELAREYSLTDDKVVNGMVGPVSRGSMPDMLRSAIDTASPGDVVGPMCMEELWGLFRVEEFLPASLEDAKLKQSLLDELFERWLSETMQNLPIKLQVK
;
A
#
# COMPACT_ATOMS: atom_id res chain seq x y z
N MET A 1 -22.75 -5.23 -21.93
CA MET A 1 -23.82 -4.30 -22.38
C MET A 1 -24.92 -4.16 -21.33
N VAL A 2 -25.51 -5.27 -20.87
CA VAL A 2 -26.49 -5.28 -19.77
C VAL A 2 -25.88 -4.72 -18.47
N ASP A 3 -24.66 -5.12 -18.11
CA ASP A 3 -23.99 -4.61 -16.90
C ASP A 3 -23.76 -3.09 -16.90
N PHE A 4 -23.37 -2.51 -18.04
CA PHE A 4 -23.18 -1.05 -18.15
C PHE A 4 -24.51 -0.31 -17.95
N ARG A 5 -25.58 -0.79 -18.59
CA ARG A 5 -26.91 -0.18 -18.47
C ARG A 5 -27.48 -0.33 -17.06
N LEU A 6 -27.20 -1.43 -16.37
CA LEU A 6 -27.57 -1.63 -14.96
C LEU A 6 -26.79 -0.70 -14.03
N GLN A 7 -25.46 -0.64 -14.19
CA GLN A 7 -24.58 0.22 -13.37
C GLN A 7 -24.91 1.71 -13.52
N ASN A 8 -25.29 2.13 -14.73
CA ASN A 8 -25.62 3.53 -15.03
C ASN A 8 -27.12 3.85 -14.95
N LYS A 9 -27.96 2.90 -14.49
CA LYS A 9 -29.43 3.05 -14.41
C LYS A 9 -30.10 3.40 -15.75
N LEU A 10 -29.52 2.96 -16.85
CA LEU A 10 -29.99 3.12 -18.24
C LEU A 10 -30.74 1.87 -18.74
N THR A 11 -31.44 1.18 -17.84
CA THR A 11 -32.23 -0.02 -18.17
C THR A 11 -33.48 0.32 -18.98
N ASP A 12 -34.04 1.51 -18.76
CA ASP A 12 -35.14 2.05 -19.55
C ASP A 12 -34.68 2.39 -21.00
N PRO A 13 -35.33 1.85 -22.04
CA PRO A 13 -34.94 2.10 -23.43
C PRO A 13 -35.00 3.57 -23.85
N GLN A 14 -35.96 4.35 -23.35
CA GLN A 14 -36.13 5.75 -23.72
C GLN A 14 -35.05 6.62 -23.08
N LYS A 15 -34.79 6.43 -21.77
CA LYS A 15 -33.70 7.12 -21.07
C LYS A 15 -32.33 6.78 -21.66
N PHE A 16 -32.15 5.55 -22.14
CA PHE A 16 -30.91 5.15 -22.80
C PHE A 16 -30.72 5.86 -24.15
N GLN A 17 -31.78 6.00 -24.95
CA GLN A 17 -31.73 6.77 -26.21
C GLN A 17 -31.47 8.26 -25.97
N GLU A 18 -32.11 8.85 -24.96
CA GLU A 18 -31.85 10.25 -24.56
C GLU A 18 -30.40 10.45 -24.10
N TRP A 19 -29.85 9.50 -23.34
CA TRP A 19 -28.46 9.52 -22.91
C TRP A 19 -27.48 9.38 -24.08
N LEU A 20 -27.75 8.49 -25.04
CA LEU A 20 -26.94 8.36 -26.26
C LEU A 20 -26.90 9.68 -27.03
N GLY A 21 -28.07 10.30 -27.24
CA GLY A 21 -28.18 11.61 -27.90
C GLY A 21 -27.45 12.72 -27.14
N ALA A 22 -27.57 12.77 -25.81
CA ALA A 22 -26.88 13.76 -24.97
C ALA A 22 -25.34 13.62 -25.00
N ASN A 23 -24.83 12.42 -25.27
CA ASN A 23 -23.39 12.15 -25.39
C ASN A 23 -22.90 12.14 -26.85
N GLY A 24 -23.76 12.53 -27.82
CA GLY A 24 -23.38 12.59 -29.23
C GLY A 24 -23.00 11.23 -29.84
N MET A 25 -23.54 10.13 -29.31
CA MET A 25 -23.23 8.78 -29.74
C MET A 25 -24.46 8.10 -30.35
N ASP A 26 -24.25 7.30 -31.39
CA ASP A 26 -25.23 6.32 -31.82
C ASP A 26 -25.03 4.99 -31.08
N TYR A 27 -25.98 4.08 -31.26
CA TYR A 27 -25.95 2.77 -30.61
C TYR A 27 -24.73 1.92 -31.04
N GLU A 28 -24.28 2.05 -32.30
CA GLU A 28 -23.16 1.27 -32.84
C GLU A 28 -21.81 1.72 -32.25
N THR A 29 -21.61 3.03 -32.14
CA THR A 29 -20.45 3.65 -31.49
C THR A 29 -20.43 3.29 -30.02
N PHE A 30 -21.56 3.41 -29.33
CA PHE A 30 -21.71 2.96 -27.94
C PHE A 30 -21.38 1.47 -27.79
N HIS A 31 -21.94 0.62 -28.65
CA HIS A 31 -21.69 -0.81 -28.62
C HIS A 31 -20.20 -1.11 -28.76
N THR A 32 -19.53 -0.48 -29.73
CA THR A 32 -18.11 -0.66 -30.00
C THR A 32 -17.25 -0.23 -28.82
N GLN A 33 -17.52 0.93 -28.22
CA GLN A 33 -16.78 1.43 -27.06
C GLN A 33 -16.97 0.54 -25.82
N VAL A 34 -18.22 0.17 -25.53
CA VAL A 34 -18.53 -0.70 -24.39
C VAL A 34 -17.91 -2.08 -24.59
N SER A 35 -18.02 -2.67 -25.79
CA SER A 35 -17.37 -3.93 -26.13
C SER A 35 -15.84 -3.85 -26.02
N ALA A 36 -15.22 -2.75 -26.44
CA ALA A 36 -13.78 -2.53 -26.27
C ALA A 36 -13.38 -2.50 -24.79
N GLY A 37 -14.15 -1.81 -23.94
CA GLY A 37 -13.93 -1.80 -22.49
C GLY A 37 -14.04 -3.20 -21.86
N PHE A 38 -15.05 -3.99 -22.25
CA PHE A 38 -15.17 -5.38 -21.78
C PHE A 38 -14.02 -6.27 -22.26
N LYS A 39 -13.59 -6.13 -23.53
CA LYS A 39 -12.44 -6.87 -24.07
C LYS A 39 -11.16 -6.52 -23.32
N LEU A 40 -10.93 -5.23 -23.06
CA LEU A 40 -9.78 -4.76 -22.29
C LEU A 40 -9.79 -5.33 -20.86
N LYS A 41 -10.93 -5.29 -20.18
CA LYS A 41 -11.07 -5.86 -18.83
C LYS A 41 -10.77 -7.37 -18.82
N LYS A 42 -11.34 -8.13 -19.76
CA LYS A 42 -11.08 -9.57 -19.89
C LYS A 42 -9.61 -9.88 -20.21
N LEU A 43 -9.00 -9.09 -21.09
CA LEU A 43 -7.57 -9.24 -21.41
C LEU A 43 -6.71 -8.98 -20.17
N LYS A 44 -6.99 -7.88 -19.46
CA LYS A 44 -6.29 -7.53 -18.22
C LYS A 44 -6.38 -8.64 -17.19
N GLU A 45 -7.58 -9.15 -16.93
CA GLU A 45 -7.79 -10.29 -16.03
C GLU A 45 -7.02 -11.53 -16.49
N ALA A 46 -7.08 -11.88 -17.77
CA ALA A 46 -6.39 -13.05 -18.32
C ALA A 46 -4.86 -12.96 -18.22
N ILE A 47 -4.28 -11.76 -18.35
CA ILE A 47 -2.83 -11.53 -18.26
C ILE A 47 -2.37 -11.44 -16.81
N ALA A 48 -3.09 -10.70 -15.97
CA ALA A 48 -2.63 -10.34 -14.63
C ALA A 48 -3.02 -11.36 -13.55
N LEU A 49 -4.21 -11.99 -13.62
CA LEU A 49 -4.66 -12.92 -12.57
C LEU A 49 -3.70 -14.11 -12.36
N PRO A 50 -3.16 -14.76 -13.41
CA PRO A 50 -2.24 -15.88 -13.21
C PRO A 50 -0.95 -15.51 -12.47
N LYS A 51 -0.52 -14.24 -12.56
CA LYS A 51 0.70 -13.72 -11.94
C LYS A 51 0.45 -13.01 -10.61
N LEU A 52 -0.82 -12.80 -10.23
CA LEU A 52 -1.20 -12.00 -9.07
C LEU A 52 -0.60 -12.54 -7.77
N GLN A 53 -0.67 -13.86 -7.56
CA GLN A 53 -0.21 -14.46 -6.32
C GLN A 53 1.30 -14.32 -6.12
N GLU A 54 2.09 -14.60 -7.16
CA GLU A 54 3.54 -14.45 -7.15
C GLU A 54 3.94 -12.98 -6.93
N HIS A 55 3.36 -12.07 -7.71
CA HIS A 55 3.60 -10.63 -7.57
C HIS A 55 3.23 -10.11 -6.18
N PHE A 56 2.14 -10.62 -5.59
CA PHE A 56 1.75 -10.27 -4.23
C PHE A 56 2.80 -10.73 -3.20
N ILE A 57 3.35 -11.94 -3.34
CA ILE A 57 4.40 -12.46 -2.46
C ILE A 57 5.68 -11.63 -2.59
N GLU A 58 6.11 -11.32 -3.81
CA GLU A 58 7.29 -10.47 -4.08
C GLU A 58 7.13 -9.08 -3.44
N ARG A 59 5.92 -8.51 -3.54
CA ARG A 59 5.60 -7.19 -2.99
C ARG A 59 5.28 -7.22 -1.49
N LYS A 60 5.08 -8.39 -0.88
CA LYS A 60 4.48 -8.54 0.46
C LYS A 60 5.21 -7.73 1.53
N VAL A 61 6.55 -7.72 1.49
CA VAL A 61 7.36 -6.97 2.46
C VAL A 61 7.12 -5.45 2.38
N PHE A 62 6.86 -4.92 1.19
CA PHE A 62 6.56 -3.49 1.00
C PHE A 62 5.07 -3.16 1.23
N LEU A 63 4.19 -4.14 1.07
CA LEU A 63 2.77 -3.99 1.30
C LEU A 63 2.40 -4.11 2.78
N ASP A 64 3.10 -4.98 3.52
CA ASP A 64 2.93 -5.14 4.95
C ASP A 64 3.37 -3.89 5.68
N ARG A 65 2.51 -3.46 6.60
CA ARG A 65 2.75 -2.28 7.42
C ARG A 65 2.80 -2.66 8.89
N VAL A 66 3.40 -1.79 9.66
CA VAL A 66 3.42 -1.86 11.12
C VAL A 66 3.26 -0.45 11.68
N VAL A 67 2.49 -0.35 12.76
CA VAL A 67 2.37 0.86 13.59
C VAL A 67 3.35 0.70 14.73
N LEU A 68 4.15 1.73 14.97
CA LEU A 68 5.21 1.72 15.99
C LEU A 68 5.12 2.98 16.84
N SER A 69 5.60 2.91 18.06
CA SER A 69 6.04 4.09 18.80
C SER A 69 7.56 4.14 18.83
N ARG A 70 8.17 5.32 18.88
CA ARG A 70 9.63 5.49 18.98
C ARG A 70 10.06 6.53 20.01
N ILE A 71 11.25 6.31 20.56
CA ILE A 71 12.00 7.30 21.35
C ILE A 71 13.38 7.38 20.72
N ILE A 72 13.78 8.56 20.26
CA ILE A 72 15.10 8.80 19.67
C ILE A 72 15.91 9.71 20.58
N VAL A 73 17.10 9.27 21.01
CA VAL A 73 18.01 10.03 21.88
C VAL A 73 19.42 10.06 21.30
N LYS A 74 20.29 10.93 21.82
CA LYS A 74 21.68 11.07 21.33
C LYS A 74 22.62 9.98 21.85
N GLU A 75 22.44 9.58 23.11
CA GLU A 75 23.39 8.73 23.82
C GLU A 75 22.77 7.36 24.08
N GLN A 76 23.57 6.31 23.94
CA GLN A 76 23.13 4.94 24.17
C GLN A 76 22.67 4.73 25.62
N ASP A 77 23.46 5.24 26.58
CA ASP A 77 23.21 5.06 28.01
C ASP A 77 21.84 5.60 28.41
N VAL A 78 21.42 6.73 27.81
CA VAL A 78 20.07 7.29 28.00
C VAL A 78 19.03 6.31 27.47
N ALA A 79 19.20 5.76 26.27
CA ALA A 79 18.25 4.82 25.71
C ALA A 79 18.13 3.53 26.55
N ASP A 80 19.24 3.01 27.08
CA ASP A 80 19.25 1.85 27.97
C ASP A 80 18.55 2.13 29.32
N GLU A 81 18.74 3.33 29.88
CA GLU A 81 18.03 3.77 31.09
C GLU A 81 16.51 3.84 30.85
N LEU A 82 16.08 4.50 29.75
CA LEU A 82 14.66 4.62 29.41
C LEU A 82 14.01 3.25 29.21
N LYS A 83 14.71 2.31 28.55
CA LYS A 83 14.23 0.94 28.39
C LYS A 83 14.04 0.24 29.73
N THR A 84 14.97 0.44 30.67
CA THR A 84 14.90 -0.12 32.02
C THR A 84 13.69 0.42 32.76
N GLN A 85 13.45 1.74 32.71
CA GLN A 85 12.28 2.36 33.34
C GLN A 85 10.95 1.80 32.80
N ILE A 86 10.88 1.57 31.48
CA ILE A 86 9.69 0.96 30.85
C ILE A 86 9.51 -0.49 31.33
N ALA A 87 10.59 -1.28 31.40
CA ALA A 87 10.54 -2.68 31.81
C ALA A 87 10.15 -2.84 33.29
N GLU A 88 10.58 -1.92 34.15
CA GLU A 88 10.22 -1.89 35.57
C GLU A 88 8.84 -1.29 35.82
N GLY A 89 8.22 -0.67 34.82
CA GLY A 89 6.93 0.02 34.92
C GLY A 89 7.00 1.30 35.76
N SER A 90 8.18 1.89 35.92
CA SER A 90 8.37 3.14 36.66
C SER A 90 7.97 4.38 35.83
N ALA A 91 7.98 4.26 34.50
CA ALA A 91 7.45 5.24 33.56
C ALA A 91 6.81 4.56 32.34
N THR A 92 5.86 5.22 31.70
CA THR A 92 5.26 4.75 30.45
C THR A 92 6.12 5.14 29.24
N PHE A 93 6.00 4.38 28.14
CA PHE A 93 6.72 4.70 26.90
C PHE A 93 6.35 6.11 26.39
N GLU A 94 5.08 6.48 26.51
CA GLU A 94 4.51 7.73 26.06
C GLU A 94 5.07 8.94 26.81
N GLU A 95 5.21 8.81 28.14
CA GLU A 95 5.83 9.84 28.99
C GLU A 95 7.28 10.07 28.57
N LEU A 96 8.06 8.99 28.47
CA LEU A 96 9.47 9.05 28.09
C LEU A 96 9.67 9.55 26.65
N ALA A 97 8.80 9.15 25.71
CA ALA A 97 8.81 9.65 24.34
C ALA A 97 8.58 11.17 24.30
N ARG A 98 7.62 11.68 25.08
CA ARG A 98 7.31 13.10 25.14
C ARG A 98 8.45 13.92 25.72
N GLU A 99 9.10 13.40 26.77
CA GLU A 99 10.12 14.10 27.52
C GLU A 99 11.50 14.06 26.85
N TYR A 100 11.92 12.88 26.38
CA TYR A 100 13.31 12.64 25.95
C TYR A 100 13.49 12.57 24.43
N SER A 101 12.44 12.24 23.67
CA SER A 101 12.62 12.03 22.22
C SER A 101 13.02 13.31 21.49
N LEU A 102 13.99 13.18 20.60
CA LEU A 102 14.49 14.25 19.74
C LEU A 102 13.64 14.47 18.48
N THR A 103 12.68 13.58 18.21
CA THR A 103 11.84 13.63 17.02
C THR A 103 10.50 14.33 17.26
N ASP A 104 9.93 14.90 16.20
CA ASP A 104 8.68 15.67 16.27
C ASP A 104 7.47 14.83 16.69
N ASP A 105 7.48 13.52 16.44
CA ASP A 105 6.43 12.58 16.87
C ASP A 105 6.26 12.52 18.39
N LYS A 106 7.14 13.10 19.20
CA LYS A 106 6.93 13.30 20.64
C LYS A 106 5.62 14.04 20.98
N VAL A 107 5.12 14.89 20.06
CA VAL A 107 3.83 15.59 20.22
C VAL A 107 2.63 14.64 20.16
N VAL A 108 2.81 13.48 19.54
CA VAL A 108 1.85 12.36 19.49
C VAL A 108 2.36 11.17 20.29
N ASN A 109 3.12 11.45 21.37
CA ASN A 109 3.65 10.45 22.30
C ASN A 109 4.57 9.40 21.67
N GLY A 110 5.30 9.79 20.62
CA GLY A 110 6.22 8.91 19.90
C GLY A 110 5.55 8.02 18.85
N MET A 111 4.22 8.12 18.66
CA MET A 111 3.49 7.30 17.71
C MET A 111 3.89 7.63 16.27
N VAL A 112 4.29 6.59 15.54
CA VAL A 112 4.58 6.60 14.11
C VAL A 112 3.47 5.82 13.41
N GLY A 113 2.74 6.51 12.52
CA GLY A 113 1.64 5.90 11.75
C GLY A 113 2.09 4.71 10.90
N PRO A 114 1.17 4.04 10.17
CA PRO A 114 1.47 2.82 9.43
C PRO A 114 2.67 2.97 8.47
N VAL A 115 3.79 2.32 8.78
CA VAL A 115 5.01 2.34 7.96
C VAL A 115 5.15 1.02 7.22
N SER A 116 5.57 1.08 5.95
CA SER A 116 5.92 -0.12 5.17
C SER A 116 7.13 -0.83 5.76
N ARG A 117 7.04 -2.16 5.98
CA ARG A 117 8.18 -2.96 6.46
C ARG A 117 9.36 -2.93 5.49
N GLY A 118 9.09 -2.90 4.19
CA GLY A 118 10.12 -2.84 3.15
C GLY A 118 10.89 -1.53 3.09
N SER A 119 10.36 -0.43 3.66
CA SER A 119 11.08 0.85 3.75
C SER A 119 11.94 0.99 5.01
N MET A 120 11.88 0.03 5.93
CA MET A 120 12.64 0.08 7.19
C MET A 120 14.10 -0.35 6.99
N PRO A 121 15.04 0.21 7.76
CA PRO A 121 16.40 -0.33 7.85
C PRO A 121 16.35 -1.82 8.23
N ASP A 122 17.18 -2.64 7.58
CA ASP A 122 17.16 -4.10 7.74
C ASP A 122 17.27 -4.54 9.20
N MET A 123 18.13 -3.88 9.97
CA MET A 123 18.33 -4.16 11.39
C MET A 123 17.03 -3.97 12.18
N LEU A 124 16.31 -2.86 11.96
CA LEU A 124 15.05 -2.56 12.62
C LEU A 124 13.96 -3.54 12.19
N ARG A 125 13.87 -3.83 10.88
CA ARG A 125 12.90 -4.80 10.35
C ARG A 125 13.07 -6.16 11.00
N SER A 126 14.29 -6.70 11.05
CA SER A 126 14.56 -8.00 11.67
C SER A 126 14.18 -8.05 13.14
N ALA A 127 14.41 -6.98 13.88
CA ALA A 127 14.07 -6.93 15.30
C ALA A 127 12.55 -6.85 15.52
N ILE A 128 11.84 -6.07 14.71
CA ILE A 128 10.36 -6.00 14.71
C ILE A 128 9.75 -7.35 14.34
N ASP A 129 10.32 -8.07 13.35
CA ASP A 129 9.78 -9.35 12.87
C ASP A 129 9.76 -10.45 13.94
N THR A 130 10.60 -10.32 14.97
CA THR A 130 10.64 -11.23 16.12
C THR A 130 9.84 -10.76 17.32
N ALA A 131 9.32 -9.53 17.28
CA ALA A 131 8.62 -8.89 18.37
C ALA A 131 7.09 -9.08 18.26
N SER A 132 6.43 -9.06 19.41
CA SER A 132 4.98 -9.03 19.54
C SER A 132 4.47 -7.60 19.80
N PRO A 133 3.20 -7.29 19.50
CA PRO A 133 2.59 -6.03 19.93
C PRO A 133 2.76 -5.80 21.44
N GLY A 134 3.22 -4.62 21.82
CA GLY A 134 3.62 -4.22 23.17
C GLY A 134 5.11 -4.36 23.47
N ASP A 135 5.86 -5.17 22.70
CA ASP A 135 7.28 -5.38 22.95
C ASP A 135 8.11 -4.13 22.61
N VAL A 136 9.06 -3.82 23.49
CA VAL A 136 10.05 -2.75 23.29
C VAL A 136 11.34 -3.33 22.72
N VAL A 137 11.70 -2.86 21.53
CA VAL A 137 12.86 -3.24 20.73
C VAL A 137 13.93 -2.15 20.79
N GLY A 138 15.19 -2.57 20.88
CA GLY A 138 16.36 -1.69 20.98
C GLY A 138 17.01 -1.68 22.36
N PRO A 139 17.89 -0.69 22.65
CA PRO A 139 18.19 0.45 21.79
C PRO A 139 18.99 0.06 20.54
N MET A 140 18.73 0.76 19.44
CA MET A 140 19.34 0.51 18.13
C MET A 140 20.06 1.76 17.65
N CYS A 141 21.31 1.61 17.21
CA CYS A 141 22.05 2.70 16.59
C CYS A 141 21.49 2.99 15.19
N MET A 142 21.16 4.25 14.95
CA MET A 142 20.71 4.78 13.67
C MET A 142 21.55 6.02 13.36
N GLU A 143 22.57 5.83 12.53
CA GLU A 143 23.59 6.86 12.24
C GLU A 143 24.32 7.27 13.53
N GLU A 144 24.06 8.47 14.06
CA GLU A 144 24.65 9.00 15.29
C GLU A 144 23.64 9.08 16.45
N LEU A 145 22.46 8.48 16.29
CA LEU A 145 21.37 8.50 17.26
C LEU A 145 20.99 7.09 17.70
N TRP A 146 20.29 7.01 18.83
CA TRP A 146 19.82 5.76 19.42
C TRP A 146 18.31 5.73 19.51
N GLY A 147 17.70 4.65 19.02
CA GLY A 147 16.26 4.48 19.00
C GLY A 147 15.77 3.32 19.84
N LEU A 148 14.75 3.56 20.67
CA LEU A 148 13.84 2.54 21.18
C LEU A 148 12.56 2.55 20.36
N PHE A 149 12.01 1.37 20.12
CA PHE A 149 10.78 1.19 19.35
C PHE A 149 9.83 0.28 20.10
N ARG A 150 8.55 0.58 20.10
CA ARG A 150 7.52 -0.34 20.58
C ARG A 150 6.63 -0.75 19.42
N VAL A 151 6.38 -2.04 19.27
CA VAL A 151 5.44 -2.53 18.26
C VAL A 151 4.02 -2.28 18.76
N GLU A 152 3.21 -1.53 18.03
CA GLU A 152 1.82 -1.27 18.41
C GLU A 152 0.88 -2.24 17.71
N GLU A 153 1.01 -2.36 16.39
CA GLU A 153 0.11 -3.19 15.59
C GLU A 153 0.76 -3.62 14.27
N PHE A 154 0.60 -4.89 13.91
CA PHE A 154 0.92 -5.40 12.58
C PHE A 154 -0.28 -5.29 11.66
N LEU A 155 -0.06 -4.71 10.48
CA LEU A 155 -1.07 -4.49 9.45
C LEU A 155 -0.69 -5.30 8.20
N PRO A 156 -0.97 -6.62 8.18
CA PRO A 156 -0.63 -7.46 7.05
C PRO A 156 -1.49 -7.09 5.83
N ALA A 157 -0.85 -6.96 4.67
CA ALA A 157 -1.56 -6.85 3.42
C ALA A 157 -2.28 -8.16 3.09
N SER A 158 -3.46 -8.05 2.47
CA SER A 158 -4.29 -9.19 2.07
C SER A 158 -4.90 -8.96 0.68
N LEU A 159 -4.94 -10.00 -0.14
CA LEU A 159 -5.63 -9.98 -1.43
C LEU A 159 -7.17 -9.96 -1.30
N GLU A 160 -7.70 -10.10 -0.08
CA GLU A 160 -9.11 -9.86 0.22
C GLU A 160 -9.46 -8.36 0.17
N ASP A 161 -8.48 -7.48 0.34
CA ASP A 161 -8.65 -6.05 0.07
C ASP A 161 -8.80 -5.84 -1.44
N ALA A 162 -10.04 -5.56 -1.86
CA ALA A 162 -10.40 -5.35 -3.25
C ALA A 162 -9.62 -4.19 -3.91
N LYS A 163 -9.29 -3.13 -3.17
CA LYS A 163 -8.52 -1.99 -3.71
C LYS A 163 -7.07 -2.39 -3.94
N LEU A 164 -6.45 -3.06 -2.96
CA LEU A 164 -5.09 -3.56 -3.10
C LEU A 164 -5.00 -4.55 -4.26
N LYS A 165 -5.90 -5.55 -4.29
CA LYS A 165 -5.95 -6.53 -5.37
C LYS A 165 -6.06 -5.87 -6.74
N GLN A 166 -6.94 -4.88 -6.88
CA GLN A 166 -7.07 -4.15 -8.14
C GLN A 166 -5.78 -3.41 -8.51
N SER A 167 -5.13 -2.72 -7.56
CA SER A 167 -3.88 -2.01 -7.83
C SER A 167 -2.75 -2.93 -8.31
N LEU A 168 -2.66 -4.16 -7.79
CA LEU A 168 -1.67 -5.14 -8.21
C LEU A 168 -1.97 -5.71 -9.60
N LEU A 169 -3.26 -5.92 -9.93
CA LEU A 169 -3.67 -6.31 -11.29
C LEU A 169 -3.38 -5.20 -12.31
N ASP A 170 -3.53 -3.95 -11.89
CA ASP A 170 -3.23 -2.77 -12.71
C ASP A 170 -1.73 -2.70 -13.01
N GLU A 171 -0.89 -2.80 -11.98
CA GLU A 171 0.57 -2.81 -12.09
C GLU A 171 1.07 -3.93 -13.03
N LEU A 172 0.58 -5.16 -12.83
CA LEU A 172 0.95 -6.30 -13.67
C LEU A 172 0.58 -6.09 -15.14
N PHE A 173 -0.58 -5.49 -15.39
CA PHE A 173 -1.04 -5.22 -16.74
C PHE A 173 -0.24 -4.10 -17.40
N GLU A 174 0.06 -3.02 -16.67
CA GLU A 174 0.90 -1.92 -17.16
C GLU A 174 2.32 -2.41 -17.50
N ARG A 175 2.89 -3.27 -16.65
CA ARG A 175 4.18 -3.91 -16.92
C ARG A 175 4.14 -4.73 -18.20
N TRP A 176 3.15 -5.61 -18.36
CA TRP A 176 2.96 -6.39 -19.58
C TRP A 176 2.77 -5.50 -20.82
N LEU A 177 2.00 -4.42 -20.70
CA LEU A 177 1.75 -3.50 -21.80
C LEU A 177 3.04 -2.82 -22.24
N SER A 178 3.84 -2.34 -21.28
CA SER A 178 5.16 -1.74 -21.54
C SER A 178 6.09 -2.73 -22.27
N GLU A 179 6.18 -3.97 -21.77
CA GLU A 179 6.98 -5.04 -22.39
C GLU A 179 6.48 -5.38 -23.81
N THR A 180 5.16 -5.38 -24.03
CA THR A 180 4.58 -5.68 -25.35
C THR A 180 4.83 -4.55 -26.35
N MET A 181 4.70 -3.28 -25.93
CA MET A 181 4.95 -2.12 -26.80
C MET A 181 6.40 -2.02 -27.24
N GLN A 182 7.36 -2.37 -26.37
CA GLN A 182 8.77 -2.37 -26.72
C GLN A 182 9.12 -3.43 -27.79
N ASN A 183 8.36 -4.52 -27.84
CA ASN A 183 8.59 -5.65 -28.74
C ASN A 183 7.77 -5.59 -30.05
N LEU A 184 6.94 -4.55 -30.24
CA LEU A 184 6.17 -4.38 -31.46
C LEU A 184 7.00 -3.55 -32.48
N PRO A 185 7.20 -4.03 -33.72
CA PRO A 185 7.74 -3.20 -34.79
C PRO A 185 6.67 -2.17 -35.19
N ILE A 186 6.68 -1.00 -34.54
CA ILE A 186 5.76 0.08 -34.86
C ILE A 186 6.15 0.67 -36.24
N LYS A 187 5.54 0.15 -37.31
CA LYS A 187 5.51 0.86 -38.60
C LYS A 187 4.47 1.97 -38.49
N LEU A 188 4.90 3.16 -38.09
CA LEU A 188 4.09 4.36 -38.19
C LEU A 188 3.79 4.63 -39.67
N GLN A 189 2.59 4.28 -40.12
CA GLN A 189 2.05 4.84 -41.36
C GLN A 189 1.48 6.22 -41.02
N VAL A 190 2.29 7.25 -41.24
CA VAL A 190 1.81 8.62 -41.34
C VAL A 190 1.06 8.73 -42.66
N LYS A 191 -0.24 9.05 -42.61
CA LYS A 191 -1.04 9.46 -43.77
C LYS A 191 -0.87 10.95 -44.01
#